data_AF-M1T1Z3-F1
#
_entry.id   AF-M1T1Z3-F1
#
_cell.length_a   1.000
_cell.length_b   1.000
_cell.length_c   1.000
_cell.angle_alpha   90.00
_cell.angle_beta   90.00
_cell.angle_gamma   90.00
#
_symmetry.space_group_name_H-M   'P 1'
#
loop_
_entity.id
_entity.type
_entity.pdbx_description
1 polymer ?
#
loop_
_entity_poly.entity_id
_entity_poly.type
_entity_poly.pdbx_seq_one_letter_code
_entity_poly.pdbx_strand_id
1 'polypeptide(L)'
;MKLLAVVATALAVFSTAEAQTTQVGCRALDTKNDGLLTELLLNPSARGAADPDLRYGFWDAKWRKCCNKYKECDKYYTFSYNHPYPWAYRQRRGTIRGQQFDFACVNWRTGACK
;
A
#
# COMPACT_ATOMS: atom_id res chain seq x y z
N MET A 1 30.61 37.32 41.73
CA MET A 1 29.31 36.71 41.34
C MET A 1 28.81 37.38 40.08
N LYS A 2 28.77 36.66 38.97
CA LYS A 2 28.00 37.02 37.76
C LYS A 2 27.70 35.72 37.00
N LEU A 3 26.43 35.62 36.62
CA LEU A 3 25.77 34.51 35.95
C LEU A 3 26.54 33.99 34.73
N LEU A 4 26.34 32.71 34.41
CA LEU A 4 25.69 32.30 33.17
C LEU A 4 25.30 30.81 33.30
N ALA A 5 24.00 30.60 33.48
CA ALA A 5 23.36 29.30 33.31
C ALA A 5 23.44 28.91 31.84
N VAL A 6 23.93 27.70 31.56
CA VAL A 6 23.71 27.04 30.28
C VAL A 6 23.03 25.72 30.58
N VAL A 7 21.71 25.74 30.64
CA VAL A 7 20.88 24.55 30.57
C VAL A 7 20.94 24.08 29.13
N ALA A 8 21.81 23.12 28.83
CA ALA A 8 21.80 22.44 27.55
C ALA A 8 20.67 21.40 27.57
N THR A 9 19.46 21.84 27.23
CA THR A 9 18.34 20.93 26.94
C THR A 9 18.64 20.22 25.63
N ALA A 10 19.34 19.09 25.71
CA ALA A 10 19.49 18.19 24.57
C ALA A 10 18.16 17.43 24.37
N LEU A 11 17.20 18.08 23.72
CA LEU A 11 16.13 17.38 23.01
C LEU A 11 16.79 16.64 21.85
N ALA A 12 17.25 15.42 22.11
CA ALA A 12 17.64 14.51 21.06
C ALA A 12 16.42 14.32 20.15
N VAL A 13 16.53 14.93 18.98
CA VAL A 13 15.62 14.86 17.86
C VAL A 13 15.20 13.41 17.68
N PHE A 14 13.93 13.10 17.97
CA PHE A 14 13.33 11.90 17.43
C PHE A 14 13.41 12.07 15.92
N SER A 15 14.39 11.41 15.29
CA SER A 15 14.31 11.10 13.88
C SER A 15 13.13 10.15 13.75
N THR A 16 11.92 10.70 13.68
CA THR A 16 10.84 10.04 12.98
C THR A 16 11.37 9.91 11.56
N ALA A 17 12.05 8.79 11.27
CA ALA A 17 12.14 8.31 9.92
C ALA A 17 10.70 8.29 9.44
N GLU A 18 10.31 9.32 8.68
CA GLU A 18 9.01 9.37 8.03
C GLU A 18 8.99 8.10 7.20
N ALA A 19 8.26 7.13 7.73
CA ALA A 19 8.23 5.81 7.18
C ALA A 19 7.68 5.99 5.75
N GLN A 20 8.56 5.81 4.75
CA GLN A 20 8.32 6.24 3.38
C GLN A 20 7.04 5.58 2.88
N THR A 21 5.97 6.39 2.78
CA THR A 21 4.66 5.91 2.40
C THR A 21 4.59 5.88 0.89
N THR A 22 4.74 4.69 0.31
CA THR A 22 4.61 4.49 -1.13
C THR A 22 3.14 4.29 -1.48
N GLN A 23 2.64 4.92 -2.54
CA GLN A 23 1.30 4.63 -3.05
C GLN A 23 1.32 3.39 -3.94
N VAL A 24 0.51 2.40 -3.60
CA VAL A 24 0.34 1.15 -4.34
C VAL A 24 -1.07 1.12 -4.93
N GLY A 25 -1.21 0.53 -6.12
CA GLY A 25 -2.50 0.19 -6.72
C GLY A 25 -2.56 -1.30 -7.03
N CYS A 26 -3.58 -1.99 -6.53
CA CYS A 26 -3.81 -3.40 -6.85
C CYS A 26 -5.06 -3.58 -7.71
N ARG A 27 -5.05 -4.54 -8.63
CA ARG A 27 -6.21 -4.93 -9.44
C ARG A 27 -6.34 -6.44 -9.49
N ALA A 28 -7.56 -6.95 -9.60
CA ALA A 28 -7.76 -8.35 -9.91
C ALA A 28 -7.29 -8.62 -11.35
N LEU A 29 -6.76 -9.81 -11.62
CA LEU A 29 -6.43 -10.20 -12.99
C LEU A 29 -7.70 -10.55 -13.80
N ASP A 30 -8.70 -11.12 -13.13
CA ASP A 30 -10.07 -11.28 -13.65
C ASP A 30 -10.99 -10.27 -12.95
N THR A 31 -11.61 -9.38 -13.73
CA THR A 31 -12.47 -8.29 -13.22
C THR A 31 -13.72 -8.80 -12.48
N LYS A 32 -14.14 -10.05 -12.72
CA LYS A 32 -15.21 -10.70 -11.94
C LYS A 32 -14.84 -10.80 -10.44
N ASN A 33 -13.55 -10.80 -10.13
CA ASN A 33 -13.00 -10.90 -8.78
C ASN A 33 -12.71 -9.54 -8.14
N ASP A 34 -13.09 -8.41 -8.75
CA ASP A 34 -12.90 -7.07 -8.16
C ASP A 34 -13.57 -6.94 -6.78
N GLY A 35 -14.73 -7.58 -6.59
CA GLY A 35 -15.41 -7.65 -5.30
C GLY A 35 -14.60 -8.40 -4.26
N LEU A 36 -13.98 -9.53 -4.66
CA LEU A 36 -13.12 -10.35 -3.80
C LEU A 36 -11.85 -9.59 -3.41
N LEU A 37 -11.25 -8.84 -4.34
CA LEU A 37 -10.12 -7.97 -4.05
C LEU A 37 -10.52 -6.87 -3.06
N THR A 38 -11.65 -6.20 -3.29
CA THR A 38 -12.13 -5.16 -2.37
C THR A 38 -12.31 -5.70 -0.96
N GLU A 39 -12.96 -6.87 -0.84
CA GLU A 39 -13.19 -7.51 0.45
C GLU A 39 -11.88 -7.95 1.11
N LEU A 40 -10.98 -8.56 0.35
CA LEU A 40 -9.65 -8.92 0.84
C LEU A 40 -8.94 -7.69 1.40
N LEU A 41 -8.92 -6.58 0.67
CA LEU A 41 -8.20 -5.37 1.04
C LEU A 41 -8.90 -4.53 2.12
N LEU A 42 -10.21 -4.69 2.34
CA LEU A 42 -10.94 -4.01 3.41
C LEU A 42 -11.02 -4.83 4.71
N ASN A 43 -10.93 -6.15 4.66
CA ASN A 43 -11.00 -7.03 5.83
C ASN A 43 -9.60 -7.27 6.45
N PRO A 44 -9.29 -6.72 7.65
CA PRO A 44 -7.97 -6.87 8.27
C PRO A 44 -7.53 -8.33 8.48
N SER A 45 -8.46 -9.20 8.88
CA SER A 45 -8.18 -10.61 9.14
C SER A 45 -7.85 -11.35 7.84
N ALA A 46 -8.58 -11.05 6.76
CA ALA A 46 -8.32 -11.66 5.46
C ALA A 46 -6.99 -11.18 4.85
N ARG A 47 -6.66 -9.88 4.97
CA ARG A 47 -5.35 -9.34 4.57
C ARG A 47 -4.21 -10.07 5.25
N GLY A 48 -4.31 -10.21 6.57
CA GLY A 48 -3.27 -10.84 7.37
C GLY A 48 -3.03 -12.31 6.99
N ALA A 49 -4.04 -13.00 6.45
CA ALA A 49 -3.95 -14.39 6.04
C ALA A 49 -3.50 -14.59 4.58
N ALA A 50 -3.81 -13.66 3.68
CA ALA A 50 -3.51 -13.84 2.25
C ALA A 50 -2.05 -13.54 1.89
N ASP A 51 -1.45 -12.53 2.51
CA ASP A 51 -0.02 -12.22 2.32
C ASP A 51 0.47 -11.45 3.56
N PRO A 52 1.54 -11.92 4.26
CA PRO A 52 2.07 -11.26 5.45
C PRO A 52 2.37 -9.78 5.23
N ASP A 53 2.75 -9.41 4.00
CA ASP A 53 3.15 -8.05 3.72
C ASP A 53 1.94 -7.10 3.50
N LEU A 54 0.72 -7.61 3.22
CA LEU A 54 -0.52 -6.79 3.21
C LEU A 54 -0.83 -6.21 4.60
N ARG A 55 -0.20 -6.71 5.65
CA ARG A 55 -0.38 -6.21 7.01
C ARG A 55 0.19 -4.80 7.18
N TYR A 56 1.16 -4.40 6.36
CA TYR A 56 1.85 -3.11 6.45
C TYR A 56 1.25 -2.01 5.55
N GLY A 57 0.16 -2.32 4.84
CA GLY A 57 -0.60 -1.31 4.12
C GLY A 57 -1.45 -0.44 5.05
N PHE A 58 -1.55 0.85 4.73
CA PHE A 58 -2.56 1.77 5.21
C PHE A 58 -3.71 1.80 4.20
N TRP A 59 -4.84 1.21 4.57
CA TRP A 59 -5.96 0.91 3.67
C TRP A 59 -6.96 2.08 3.61
N ASP A 60 -6.45 3.28 3.32
CA ASP A 60 -7.17 4.56 3.35
C ASP A 60 -7.92 4.89 2.06
N ALA A 61 -7.92 3.98 1.09
CA ALA A 61 -8.00 4.39 -0.30
C ALA A 61 -9.12 3.73 -1.09
N LYS A 62 -9.24 4.19 -2.33
CA LYS A 62 -10.44 4.08 -3.15
C LYS A 62 -10.07 3.47 -4.50
N TRP A 63 -11.08 2.95 -5.18
CA TRP A 63 -10.98 2.60 -6.58
C TRP A 63 -10.61 3.82 -7.41
N ARG A 64 -9.55 3.70 -8.19
CA ARG A 64 -9.10 4.71 -9.16
C ARG A 64 -8.90 4.07 -10.52
N LYS A 65 -9.42 4.72 -11.54
CA LYS A 65 -9.15 4.35 -12.93
C LYS A 65 -7.79 4.92 -13.33
N CYS A 66 -7.05 4.16 -14.10
CA CYS A 66 -5.73 4.54 -14.57
C CYS A 66 -5.50 3.99 -15.97
N CYS A 67 -4.89 4.80 -16.84
CA CYS A 67 -4.55 4.38 -18.19
C CYS A 67 -3.04 4.47 -18.41
N ASN A 68 -2.48 3.50 -19.12
CA ASN A 68 -1.08 3.53 -19.52
C ASN A 68 -0.88 4.40 -20.78
N LYS A 69 0.38 4.55 -21.21
CA LYS A 69 0.80 5.33 -22.38
C LYS A 69 0.21 4.82 -23.69
N TYR A 70 -0.24 3.59 -23.71
CA TYR A 70 -0.94 2.95 -24.83
C TYR A 70 -2.47 3.14 -24.76
N LYS A 71 -2.97 3.96 -23.81
CA LYS A 71 -4.39 4.23 -23.53
C LYS A 71 -5.17 3.02 -23.04
N GLU A 72 -4.52 1.95 -22.62
CA GLU A 72 -5.18 0.82 -21.97
C GLU A 72 -5.48 1.20 -20.53
N CYS A 73 -6.76 1.13 -20.15
CA CYS A 73 -7.22 1.58 -18.86
C CYS A 73 -7.64 0.42 -17.97
N ASP A 74 -7.10 0.39 -16.76
CA ASP A 74 -7.44 -0.56 -15.73
C ASP A 74 -7.98 0.17 -14.48
N LYS A 75 -8.72 -0.57 -13.66
CA LYS A 75 -9.25 -0.11 -12.38
C LYS A 75 -8.39 -0.68 -11.26
N TYR A 76 -7.86 0.17 -10.39
CA TYR A 76 -7.01 -0.23 -9.28
C TYR A 76 -7.59 0.23 -7.95
N TYR A 77 -7.54 -0.64 -6.96
CA TYR A 77 -7.74 -0.29 -5.58
C TYR A 77 -6.42 0.27 -5.06
N THR A 78 -6.38 1.57 -4.82
CA THR A 78 -5.17 2.25 -4.33
C THR A 78 -5.07 2.13 -2.81
N PHE A 79 -3.88 2.30 -2.23
CA PHE A 79 -3.62 2.44 -0.79
C PHE A 79 -2.19 2.90 -0.54
N SER A 80 -1.98 3.53 0.62
CA SER A 80 -0.64 3.89 1.06
C SER A 80 0.02 2.67 1.71
N TYR A 81 1.30 2.43 1.46
CA TYR A 81 2.02 1.27 1.95
C TYR A 81 3.28 1.73 2.68
N ASN A 82 3.49 1.21 3.89
CA ASN A 82 4.58 1.63 4.75
C ASN A 82 5.45 0.47 5.17
N HIS A 83 6.30 0.04 4.24
CA HIS A 83 7.28 -1.01 4.46
C HIS A 83 8.39 -0.88 3.42
N PRO A 84 9.64 -1.23 3.76
CA PRO A 84 10.81 -0.96 2.92
C PRO A 84 10.87 -1.80 1.64
N TYR A 85 10.07 -2.87 1.52
CA TYR A 85 10.13 -3.75 0.37
C TYR A 85 9.25 -3.23 -0.80
N PRO A 86 9.78 -3.19 -2.04
CA PRO A 86 9.02 -2.77 -3.20
C PRO A 86 7.95 -3.82 -3.54
N TRP A 87 6.76 -3.57 -3.02
CA TRP A 87 5.57 -4.41 -3.16
C TRP A 87 4.89 -4.33 -4.52
N ALA A 88 5.19 -3.24 -5.22
CA ALA A 88 4.84 -3.03 -6.60
C ALA A 88 5.51 -4.08 -7.51
N TYR A 89 4.81 -4.50 -8.57
CA TYR A 89 5.29 -5.32 -9.70
C TYR A 89 5.28 -6.84 -9.51
N ARG A 90 4.38 -7.38 -8.67
CA ARG A 90 4.18 -8.85 -8.60
C ARG A 90 2.69 -9.23 -8.70
N GLN A 91 2.43 -10.33 -9.39
CA GLN A 91 1.17 -11.07 -9.29
C GLN A 91 1.16 -11.86 -7.98
N ARG A 92 -0.02 -11.95 -7.37
CA ARG A 92 -0.28 -12.51 -6.05
C ARG A 92 -1.57 -13.31 -6.09
N ARG A 93 -1.73 -14.19 -5.11
CA ARG A 93 -2.93 -14.99 -4.91
C ARG A 93 -3.55 -14.66 -3.56
N GLY A 94 -4.84 -14.34 -3.56
CA GLY A 94 -5.63 -14.11 -2.35
C GLY A 94 -6.66 -15.20 -2.19
N THR A 95 -7.10 -15.43 -0.95
CA THR A 95 -8.27 -16.28 -0.66
C THR A 95 -9.28 -15.49 0.16
N ILE A 96 -10.51 -15.41 -0.30
CA ILE A 96 -11.62 -14.81 0.45
C ILE A 96 -12.86 -15.70 0.30
N ARG A 97 -13.58 -15.95 1.41
CA ARG A 97 -14.73 -16.87 1.43
C ARG A 97 -14.45 -18.25 0.82
N GLY A 98 -13.23 -18.75 0.97
CA GLY A 98 -12.79 -20.02 0.38
C GLY A 98 -12.50 -19.99 -1.13
N GLN A 99 -12.65 -18.84 -1.78
CA GLN A 99 -12.34 -18.67 -3.20
C GLN A 99 -10.94 -18.09 -3.38
N GLN A 100 -10.11 -18.76 -4.17
CA GLN A 100 -8.80 -18.26 -4.58
C GLN A 100 -8.94 -17.39 -5.84
N PHE A 101 -8.21 -16.28 -5.87
CA PHE A 101 -8.14 -15.42 -7.04
C PHE A 101 -6.77 -14.75 -7.12
N ASP A 102 -6.36 -14.45 -8.36
CA ASP A 102 -5.08 -13.78 -8.62
C ASP A 102 -5.30 -12.27 -8.80
N PHE A 103 -4.38 -11.48 -8.25
CA PHE A 103 -4.37 -10.02 -8.33
C PHE A 103 -2.94 -9.52 -8.53
N ALA A 104 -2.78 -8.32 -9.09
CA ALA A 104 -1.49 -7.69 -9.31
C ALA A 104 -1.44 -6.33 -8.63
N CYS A 105 -0.32 -6.03 -7.99
CA CYS A 105 -0.08 -4.74 -7.36
C CYS A 105 1.08 -4.02 -8.05
N VAL A 106 0.96 -2.71 -8.23
CA VAL A 106 1.97 -1.87 -8.88
C VAL A 106 2.17 -0.59 -8.10
N ASN A 107 3.30 0.07 -8.30
CA ASN A 107 3.52 1.40 -7.74
C ASN A 107 2.57 2.33 -8.48
N TRP A 108 1.68 2.98 -7.75
CA TRP A 108 0.64 3.80 -8.35
C TRP A 108 1.24 4.97 -9.14
N ARG A 109 2.27 5.62 -8.58
CA ARG A 109 2.90 6.81 -9.17
C ARG A 109 3.83 6.48 -10.33
N THR A 110 4.49 5.31 -10.32
CA THR A 110 5.53 5.00 -11.30
C THR A 110 5.23 3.80 -12.20
N GLY A 111 4.17 3.05 -11.94
CA GLY A 111 3.87 1.77 -12.60
C GLY A 111 2.47 1.66 -13.20
N ALA A 112 1.44 2.20 -12.54
CA ALA A 112 0.06 2.12 -13.07
C ALA A 112 -0.23 3.20 -14.12
N CYS A 113 0.06 4.47 -13.78
CA CYS A 113 -0.37 5.64 -14.55
C CYS A 113 0.81 6.32 -15.22
N LYS A 114 1.28 5.77 -16.34
CA LYS A 114 2.33 6.33 -17.18
C LYS A 114 1.94 6.22 -18.63
#